data_AF-A0A5A7YBK7-F1
#
_entry.id   AF-A0A5A7YBK7-F1
#
_cell.length_a   1.000
_cell.length_b   1.000
_cell.length_c   1.000
_cell.angle_alpha   90.00
_cell.angle_beta   90.00
_cell.angle_gamma   90.00
#
_symmetry.space_group_name_H-M   'P 1'
#
loop_
_entity.id
_entity.type
_entity.pdbx_description
1 polymer ?
#
loop_
_entity_poly.entity_id
_entity_poly.type
_entity_poly.pdbx_seq_one_letter_code
_entity_poly.pdbx_strand_id
1 'polypeptide(L)'
;MLSSTDTSRDVVTQVAQKKAALLSTVRTAHERLAAATATGRPSDIQGAQHRLQVAVDAARDADAAWGEIGDALGVARGNAYQRHRHRAARDPE
;
A
#
# COMPACT_ATOMS: atom_id res chain seq x y z
N MET A 1 -37.40 11.62 11.36
CA MET A 1 -36.82 10.26 11.23
C MET A 1 -36.14 10.13 9.86
N LEU A 2 -34.97 10.75 9.67
CA LEU A 2 -34.17 10.68 8.43
C LEU A 2 -32.69 10.65 8.80
N SER A 3 -32.11 9.51 9.19
CA SER A 3 -30.66 9.48 9.50
C SER A 3 -29.93 8.14 9.30
N SER A 4 -30.56 7.06 8.83
CA SER A 4 -29.84 5.77 8.66
C SER A 4 -29.19 5.57 7.28
N THR A 5 -29.71 6.22 6.24
CA THR A 5 -29.20 6.07 4.86
C THR A 5 -28.04 7.03 4.53
N ASP A 6 -27.95 8.17 5.21
CA ASP A 6 -26.95 9.21 4.97
C ASP A 6 -25.58 8.84 5.57
N THR A 7 -25.57 8.45 6.85
CA THR A 7 -24.39 7.96 7.57
C THR A 7 -23.71 6.76 6.90
N SER A 8 -24.50 5.87 6.29
CA SER A 8 -23.96 4.69 5.59
C SER A 8 -23.20 5.08 4.30
N ARG A 9 -23.65 6.13 3.60
CA ARG A 9 -22.98 6.62 2.39
C ARG A 9 -21.66 7.34 2.72
N ASP A 10 -21.62 8.07 3.82
CA ASP A 10 -20.42 8.78 4.26
C ASP A 10 -19.29 7.84 4.68
N VAL A 11 -19.62 6.77 5.43
CA VAL A 11 -18.63 5.77 5.85
C VAL A 11 -18.04 5.04 4.64
N VAL A 12 -18.85 4.64 3.67
CA VAL A 12 -18.38 3.99 2.44
C VAL A 12 -17.44 4.92 1.66
N THR A 13 -17.78 6.20 1.58
CA THR A 13 -16.96 7.21 0.91
C THR A 13 -15.61 7.39 1.62
N GLN A 14 -15.62 7.45 2.95
CA GLN A 14 -14.41 7.59 3.76
C GLN A 14 -13.48 6.37 3.63
N VAL A 15 -14.03 5.14 3.62
CA VAL A 15 -13.25 3.92 3.42
C VAL A 15 -12.61 3.90 2.03
N ALA A 16 -13.36 4.28 0.98
CA ALA A 16 -12.83 4.36 -0.37
C ALA A 16 -11.70 5.40 -0.50
N GLN A 17 -11.87 6.58 0.11
CA GLN A 17 -10.85 7.63 0.15
C GLN A 17 -9.59 7.17 0.89
N LYS A 18 -9.75 6.52 2.04
CA LYS A 18 -8.63 5.96 2.81
C LYS A 18 -7.86 4.94 2.00
N LYS A 19 -8.56 4.02 1.32
CA LYS A 19 -7.94 3.03 0.44
C LYS A 19 -7.16 3.70 -0.71
N ALA A 20 -7.74 4.71 -1.35
CA ALA A 20 -7.08 5.45 -2.42
C ALA A 20 -5.80 6.17 -1.94
N ALA A 21 -5.84 6.78 -0.74
CA ALA A 21 -4.67 7.41 -0.14
C ALA A 21 -3.54 6.40 0.16
N LEU A 22 -3.90 5.20 0.60
CA LEU A 22 -2.94 4.12 0.85
C LEU A 22 -2.32 3.60 -0.46
N LEU A 23 -3.10 3.45 -1.52
CA LEU A 23 -2.58 3.11 -2.86
C LEU A 23 -1.63 4.20 -3.39
N SER A 24 -1.95 5.48 -3.16
CA SER A 24 -1.01 6.57 -3.49
C SER A 24 0.28 6.47 -2.68
N THR A 25 0.20 6.06 -1.41
CA THR A 25 1.38 5.87 -0.55
C THR A 25 2.27 4.74 -1.06
N VAL A 26 1.67 3.63 -1.53
CA VAL A 26 2.38 2.52 -2.17
C VAL A 26 3.17 3.03 -3.39
N ARG A 27 2.54 3.82 -4.26
CA ARG A 27 3.21 4.41 -5.42
C ARG A 27 4.41 5.27 -5.03
N THR A 28 4.22 6.21 -4.09
CA THR A 28 5.30 7.09 -3.64
C THR A 28 6.45 6.32 -2.97
N ALA A 29 6.15 5.26 -2.21
CA ALA A 29 7.18 4.41 -1.62
C ALA A 29 7.97 3.65 -2.71
N HIS A 30 7.29 3.21 -3.76
CA HIS A 30 7.93 2.54 -4.90
C HIS A 30 8.87 3.48 -5.67
N GLU A 31 8.43 4.71 -5.95
CA GLU A 31 9.26 5.74 -6.59
C GLU A 31 10.52 6.05 -5.75
N ARG A 32 10.36 6.14 -4.42
CA ARG A 32 11.49 6.33 -3.50
C ARG A 32 12.46 5.15 -3.50
N LEU A 33 11.97 3.92 -3.62
CA LEU A 33 12.83 2.75 -3.75
C LEU A 33 13.60 2.76 -5.07
N ALA A 34 12.95 3.16 -6.17
CA ALA A 34 13.63 3.33 -7.45
C ALA A 34 14.75 4.40 -7.36
N ALA A 35 14.46 5.54 -6.71
CA ALA A 35 15.46 6.58 -6.48
C ALA A 35 16.62 6.11 -5.58
N ALA A 36 16.34 5.39 -4.49
CA ALA A 36 17.38 4.83 -3.62
C ALA A 36 18.23 3.76 -4.32
N THR A 37 17.61 2.99 -5.22
CA THR A 37 18.34 2.01 -6.04
C THR A 37 19.28 2.70 -7.02
N ALA A 38 18.87 3.85 -7.58
CA ALA A 38 19.72 4.64 -8.47
C ALA A 38 20.94 5.26 -7.76
N THR A 39 20.87 5.56 -6.45
CA THR A 39 22.02 6.04 -5.68
C THR A 39 22.95 4.92 -5.21
N GLY A 40 22.48 3.66 -5.21
CA GLY A 40 23.27 2.47 -4.92
C GLY A 40 23.68 2.29 -3.45
N ARG A 41 23.16 3.11 -2.52
CA ARG A 41 23.51 3.00 -1.10
C ARG A 41 22.67 1.90 -0.42
N PRO A 42 23.28 0.83 0.11
CA PRO A 42 22.52 -0.31 0.63
C PRO A 42 21.54 0.04 1.76
N SER A 43 21.92 0.95 2.66
CA SER A 43 21.07 1.42 3.76
C SER A 43 19.81 2.12 3.26
N ASP A 44 19.94 2.93 2.21
CA ASP A 44 18.84 3.72 1.65
C ASP A 44 17.87 2.79 0.90
N ILE A 45 18.40 1.78 0.21
CA ILE A 45 17.63 0.74 -0.46
C ILE A 45 16.84 -0.08 0.57
N GLN A 46 17.50 -0.58 1.62
CA GLN A 46 16.83 -1.37 2.67
C GLN A 46 15.72 -0.56 3.36
N GLY A 47 16.00 0.70 3.71
CA GLY A 47 14.99 1.58 4.30
C GLY A 47 13.81 1.84 3.37
N ALA A 48 14.05 2.04 2.07
CA ALA A 48 12.99 2.24 1.09
C ALA A 48 12.17 0.96 0.83
N GLN A 49 12.82 -0.22 0.80
CA GLN A 49 12.13 -1.51 0.68
C GLN A 49 11.21 -1.75 1.88
N HIS A 50 11.68 -1.48 3.10
CA HIS A 50 10.86 -1.63 4.30
C HIS A 50 9.64 -0.71 4.27
N ARG A 51 9.82 0.58 3.91
CA ARG A 51 8.71 1.53 3.76
C ARG A 51 7.70 1.10 2.71
N LEU A 52 8.17 0.55 1.59
CA LEU A 52 7.30 0.00 0.56
C LEU A 52 6.47 -1.17 1.09
N GLN A 53 7.10 -2.08 1.84
CA GLN A 53 6.38 -3.21 2.44
C GLN A 53 5.31 -2.74 3.42
N VAL A 54 5.64 -1.78 4.30
CA VAL A 54 4.67 -1.20 5.25
C VAL A 54 3.49 -0.54 4.52
N ALA A 55 3.74 0.19 3.42
CA ALA A 55 2.68 0.81 2.63
C ALA A 55 1.78 -0.24 1.97
N VAL A 56 2.35 -1.33 1.43
CA VAL A 56 1.59 -2.44 0.85
C VAL A 56 0.74 -3.14 1.91
N ASP A 57 1.30 -3.41 3.09
CA ASP A 57 0.57 -4.02 4.21
C ASP A 57 -0.60 -3.15 4.66
N ALA A 58 -0.39 -1.83 4.78
CA ALA A 58 -1.45 -0.89 5.14
C ALA A 58 -2.57 -0.84 4.07
N ALA A 59 -2.23 -0.88 2.79
CA ALA A 59 -3.21 -0.96 1.71
C ALA A 59 -3.99 -2.29 1.76
N ARG A 60 -3.32 -3.41 2.08
CA ARG A 60 -3.95 -4.72 2.27
C ARG A 60 -4.89 -4.75 3.47
N ASP A 61 -4.49 -4.13 4.59
CA ASP A 61 -5.32 -3.98 5.79
C ASP A 61 -6.55 -3.07 5.54
N ALA A 62 -6.54 -2.28 4.46
CA ALA A 62 -7.68 -1.48 3.97
C ALA A 62 -8.41 -2.14 2.77
N ASP A 63 -8.32 -3.47 2.66
CA ASP A 63 -8.97 -4.30 1.65
C ASP A 63 -8.59 -3.99 0.19
N ALA A 64 -7.45 -3.34 -0.05
CA ALA A 64 -6.96 -3.16 -1.42
C ALA A 64 -6.61 -4.50 -2.07
N ALA A 65 -7.15 -4.76 -3.25
CA ALA A 65 -6.84 -5.96 -4.00
C ALA A 65 -5.42 -5.91 -4.55
N TRP A 66 -4.80 -7.09 -4.74
CA TRP A 66 -3.49 -7.20 -5.38
C TRP A 66 -3.43 -6.61 -6.80
N GLY A 67 -4.58 -6.51 -7.49
CA GLY A 67 -4.68 -5.79 -8.76
C GLY A 67 -4.41 -4.30 -8.59
N GLU A 68 -5.15 -3.64 -7.69
CA GLU A 68 -4.99 -2.20 -7.38
C GLU A 68 -3.58 -1.87 -6.89
N ILE A 69 -3.00 -2.75 -6.07
CA ILE A 69 -1.60 -2.62 -5.62
C ILE A 69 -0.63 -2.80 -6.79
N GLY A 70 -0.86 -3.77 -7.67
CA GLY A 70 -0.07 -3.96 -8.88
C GLY A 70 -0.08 -2.73 -9.78
N ASP A 71 -1.26 -2.14 -10.00
CA ASP A 71 -1.43 -0.91 -10.77
C ASP A 71 -0.67 0.26 -10.14
N ALA A 72 -0.71 0.40 -8.81
CA ALA A 72 0.04 1.42 -8.09
C ALA A 72 1.58 1.24 -8.22
N LEU A 73 2.04 0.00 -8.37
CA LEU A 73 3.45 -0.36 -8.55
C LEU A 73 3.88 -0.40 -10.02
N GLY A 74 2.96 -0.27 -10.98
CA GLY A 74 3.24 -0.47 -12.40
C GLY A 74 3.63 -1.91 -12.77
N VAL A 75 3.17 -2.91 -12.01
CA VAL A 75 3.46 -4.33 -12.26
C VAL A 75 2.18 -5.16 -12.32
N ALA A 76 2.24 -6.31 -13.00
CA ALA A 76 1.14 -7.26 -12.99
C ALA A 76 0.80 -7.74 -11.56
N ARG A 77 -0.50 -7.98 -11.31
CA ARG A 77 -1.04 -8.51 -10.05
C ARG A 77 -0.23 -9.69 -9.47
N GLY A 78 0.13 -10.66 -10.31
CA GLY A 78 0.89 -11.85 -9.89
C GLY A 78 2.27 -11.50 -9.31
N ASN A 79 2.95 -10.52 -9.90
CA ASN A 79 4.24 -10.03 -9.41
C ASN A 79 4.08 -9.29 -8.07
N ALA A 80 3.05 -8.46 -7.93
CA ALA A 80 2.76 -7.78 -6.66
C ALA A 80 2.51 -8.79 -5.54
N TYR A 81 1.67 -9.80 -5.79
CA TYR A 81 1.40 -10.87 -4.83
C TYR A 81 2.67 -11.63 -4.46
N GLN A 82 3.44 -12.14 -5.43
CA GLN A 82 4.64 -12.93 -5.15
C GLN A 82 5.67 -12.17 -4.31
N ARG A 83 5.86 -10.88 -4.60
CA ARG A 83 6.87 -10.03 -3.92
C ARG A 83 6.47 -9.65 -2.50
N HIS A 84 5.20 -9.42 -2.25
CA HIS A 84 4.74 -8.78 -1.01
C HIS A 84 3.79 -9.64 -0.16
N ARG A 85 3.42 -10.86 -0.60
CA ARG A 85 2.57 -11.77 0.18
C ARG A 85 3.18 -12.19 1.51
N HIS A 86 4.50 -12.17 1.60
CA HIS A 86 5.20 -12.48 2.83
C HIS A 86 5.15 -11.23 3.70
N ARG A 87 4.11 -11.17 4.54
CA ARG A 87 4.04 -10.19 5.61
C ARG A 87 5.33 -10.32 6.40
N ALA A 88 6.13 -9.25 6.48
CA ALA A 88 7.21 -9.22 7.46
C ALA A 88 6.54 -9.57 8.79
N ALA A 89 7.02 -10.62 9.46
CA ALA A 89 6.53 -10.96 10.78
C ALA A 89 6.56 -9.66 11.58
N ARG A 90 5.38 -9.15 11.96
CA ARG A 90 5.31 -8.14 13.00
C ARG A 90 5.91 -8.86 14.20
N ASP A 91 7.15 -8.55 14.53
CA ASP A 91 7.67 -8.92 15.84
C ASP A 91 6.66 -8.38 16.85
N PRO A 92 6.02 -9.25 17.65
CA PRO A 92 5.20 -8.77 18.75
C PRO A 92 6.17 -8.14 19.76
N GLU A 93 6.08 -6.83 19.96
CA GLU A 93 6.59 -6.19 21.18
C GLU A 93 5.93 -6.79 22.42
#